data_AF-A0A2D7I217-F1
#
_entry.id   AF-A0A2D7I217-F1
#
_cell.length_a   1.000
_cell.length_b   1.000
_cell.length_c   1.000
_cell.angle_alpha   90.00
_cell.angle_beta   90.00
_cell.angle_gamma   90.00
#
_symmetry.space_group_name_H-M   'P 1'
#
loop_
_entity.id
_entity.type
_entity.pdbx_description
1 polymer ?
#
loop_
_entity_poly.entity_id
_entity_poly.type
_entity_poly.pdbx_seq_one_letter_code
_entity_poly.pdbx_strand_id
1 'polypeptide(L)'
;MRVRSSEIEKDRHRRFHRTAIHERVDILLTLLDKDIWVADHDFSLLGVNIGTRTTVVRLKGGGLFLHSPGPLDSGLSHEIDELGEVEYLVAPNKFHHLYLGDYMARWPAAKVYGAPGLAQKRMDLHFDGDLQDHPDSGWKDDLDQIWIEGAPKVNEIVFLHRPTQTLLLVDLVFSLKPSTFGMRIFSWLNGSQSLGTSRLMRLLLKDREATKASVQKIFEWDFDRVIMSHGEIIEADGKSKLSSSFRWLLDG
;
A
#
# COMPACT_ATOMS: atom_id res chain seq x y z
N MET A 1 -42.47 75.11 -17.11
CA MET A 1 -42.80 74.43 -15.83
C MET A 1 -41.47 74.15 -15.13
N ARG A 2 -41.27 74.68 -13.90
CA ARG A 2 -40.10 74.42 -13.02
C ARG A 2 -39.94 72.89 -12.77
N VAL A 3 -38.83 72.27 -12.38
CA VAL A 3 -37.82 72.52 -11.32
C VAL A 3 -36.52 71.71 -11.63
N ARG A 4 -35.43 72.16 -10.99
CA ARG A 4 -34.00 71.77 -10.90
C ARG A 4 -33.57 70.30 -10.62
N SER A 5 -32.35 70.00 -11.12
CA SER A 5 -31.10 69.45 -10.50
C SER A 5 -31.01 68.12 -9.73
N SER A 6 -29.75 67.60 -9.79
CA SER A 6 -29.02 66.59 -8.99
C SER A 6 -29.31 65.11 -9.34
N GLU A 7 -28.37 64.18 -9.50
CA GLU A 7 -27.15 63.81 -8.77
C GLU A 7 -26.20 62.98 -9.69
N ILE A 8 -24.89 63.23 -9.73
CA ILE A 8 -23.80 62.52 -9.00
C ILE A 8 -23.59 61.04 -9.41
N GLU A 9 -22.62 60.85 -10.32
CA GLU A 9 -21.45 59.96 -10.19
C GLU A 9 -21.58 58.68 -9.33
N LYS A 10 -21.68 57.50 -9.97
CA LYS A 10 -21.15 56.21 -9.46
C LYS A 10 -20.70 55.29 -10.60
N ASP A 11 -19.40 55.30 -10.85
CA ASP A 11 -18.51 54.14 -10.70
C ASP A 11 -19.10 52.75 -11.01
N ARG A 12 -18.61 52.06 -12.06
CA ARG A 12 -17.70 50.89 -11.89
C ARG A 12 -17.45 50.14 -13.20
N HIS A 13 -16.16 50.07 -13.52
CA HIS A 13 -15.54 49.07 -14.37
C HIS A 13 -16.06 47.64 -14.10
N ARG A 14 -16.63 46.98 -15.11
CA ARG A 14 -16.69 45.51 -15.16
C ARG A 14 -15.39 45.00 -15.80
N ARG A 15 -14.38 44.81 -14.96
CA ARG A 15 -13.15 44.11 -15.29
C ARG A 15 -13.45 42.60 -15.18
N PHE A 16 -13.63 41.93 -16.32
CA PHE A 16 -13.77 40.48 -16.38
C PHE A 16 -12.51 39.82 -15.79
N HIS A 17 -12.58 39.39 -14.54
CA HIS A 17 -11.61 38.48 -13.95
C HIS A 17 -11.99 37.08 -14.43
N ARG A 18 -11.24 36.60 -15.42
CA ARG A 18 -11.18 35.19 -15.78
C ARG A 18 -10.35 34.52 -14.67
N THR A 19 -11.00 34.09 -13.60
CA THR A 19 -10.34 33.30 -12.55
C THR A 19 -10.02 31.95 -13.16
N ALA A 20 -8.76 31.74 -13.54
CA ALA A 20 -8.25 30.41 -13.83
C ALA A 20 -8.30 29.63 -12.51
N ILE A 21 -9.32 28.79 -12.38
CA ILE A 21 -9.33 27.68 -11.41
C ILE A 21 -8.20 26.76 -11.86
N HIS A 22 -7.03 26.88 -11.22
CA HIS A 22 -6.09 25.78 -11.20
C HIS A 22 -6.76 24.70 -10.36
N GLU A 23 -7.44 23.76 -11.00
CA GLU A 23 -7.65 22.45 -10.40
C GLU A 23 -6.26 21.95 -10.02
N ARG A 24 -5.98 21.83 -8.72
CA ARG A 24 -4.84 21.01 -8.30
C ARG A 24 -5.19 19.62 -8.79
N VAL A 25 -4.42 19.12 -9.74
CA VAL A 25 -4.35 17.68 -9.97
C VAL A 25 -3.69 17.16 -8.71
N ASP A 26 -4.48 16.69 -7.76
CA ASP A 26 -3.96 15.99 -6.60
C ASP A 26 -3.31 14.72 -7.16
N ILE A 27 -1.97 14.66 -7.13
CA ILE A 27 -1.21 13.50 -7.60
C ILE A 27 -1.55 12.32 -6.69
N LEU A 28 -2.14 11.27 -7.24
CA LEU A 28 -2.58 10.10 -6.47
C LEU A 28 -1.48 9.04 -6.40
N LEU A 29 -0.73 8.82 -7.49
CA LEU A 29 0.45 7.97 -7.54
C LEU A 29 1.74 8.79 -7.37
N THR A 30 2.47 8.50 -6.30
CA THR A 30 3.80 9.06 -6.08
C THR A 30 4.86 8.08 -6.58
N LEU A 31 5.71 8.52 -7.50
CA LEU A 31 6.92 7.77 -7.90
C LEU A 31 7.90 7.74 -6.74
N LEU A 32 8.23 6.54 -6.27
CA LEU A 32 9.08 6.32 -5.09
C LEU A 32 10.51 5.91 -5.48
N ASP A 33 10.62 5.08 -6.52
CA ASP A 33 11.90 4.70 -7.14
C ASP A 33 11.63 4.27 -8.58
N LYS A 34 12.68 3.92 -9.32
CA LYS A 34 12.58 3.36 -10.66
C LYS A 34 11.57 2.22 -10.68
N ASP A 35 10.54 2.39 -11.50
CA ASP A 35 9.50 1.40 -11.74
C ASP A 35 8.66 1.03 -10.50
N ILE A 36 8.67 1.87 -9.44
CA ILE A 36 7.83 1.73 -8.25
C ILE A 36 7.06 3.02 -7.96
N TRP A 37 5.74 2.91 -7.87
CA TRP A 37 4.84 3.96 -7.41
C TRP A 37 4.01 3.49 -6.21
N VAL A 38 3.55 4.45 -5.41
CA VAL A 38 2.64 4.18 -4.29
C VAL A 38 1.45 5.13 -4.31
N ALA A 39 0.29 4.65 -3.90
CA ALA A 39 -0.89 5.45 -3.58
C ALA A 39 -1.26 5.21 -2.12
N ASP A 40 -1.31 6.29 -1.35
CA ASP A 40 -1.74 6.27 0.05
C ASP A 40 -3.22 6.60 0.16
N HIS A 41 -3.92 5.86 1.01
CA HIS A 41 -5.36 5.95 1.15
C HIS A 41 -5.77 6.05 2.61
N ASP A 42 -6.88 6.76 2.86
CA ASP A 42 -7.54 6.72 4.15
C ASP A 42 -8.15 5.33 4.40
N PHE A 43 -7.85 4.75 5.57
CA PHE A 43 -8.43 3.50 6.00
C PHE A 43 -8.54 3.46 7.52
N SER A 44 -9.76 3.26 8.02
CA SER A 44 -10.04 3.28 9.46
C SER A 44 -10.28 1.89 10.01
N LEU A 45 -9.52 1.53 11.04
CA LEU A 45 -9.70 0.32 11.84
C LEU A 45 -10.10 0.73 13.26
N LEU A 46 -11.24 0.21 13.74
CA LEU A 46 -11.79 0.54 15.08
C LEU A 46 -11.91 2.06 15.33
N GLY A 47 -12.28 2.82 14.30
CA GLY A 47 -12.43 4.28 14.39
C GLY A 47 -11.12 5.08 14.37
N VAL A 48 -9.98 4.43 14.15
CA VAL A 48 -8.67 5.08 13.99
C VAL A 48 -8.21 4.92 12.55
N ASN A 49 -7.95 6.05 11.88
CA ASN A 49 -7.38 6.04 10.53
C ASN A 49 -5.91 5.62 10.60
N ILE A 50 -5.61 4.40 10.14
CA ILE A 50 -4.26 3.82 10.08
C ILE A 50 -3.65 3.89 8.68
N GLY A 51 -4.38 4.46 7.72
CA GLY A 51 -4.03 4.48 6.30
C GLY A 51 -4.01 3.08 5.70
N THR A 52 -3.94 2.99 4.39
CA THR A 52 -3.49 1.80 3.65
C THR A 52 -2.75 2.25 2.39
N ARG A 53 -2.00 1.36 1.75
CA ARG A 53 -1.16 1.71 0.59
C ARG A 53 -1.29 0.67 -0.51
N THR A 54 -1.56 1.15 -1.72
CA THR A 54 -1.38 0.37 -2.95
C THR A 54 0.03 0.61 -3.47
N THR A 55 0.75 -0.45 -3.83
CA THR A 55 2.05 -0.33 -4.50
C THR A 55 1.94 -0.83 -5.93
N VAL A 56 2.41 -0.03 -6.88
CA VAL A 56 2.46 -0.37 -8.31
C VAL A 56 3.90 -0.60 -8.70
N VAL A 57 4.19 -1.76 -9.26
CA VAL A 57 5.51 -2.10 -9.82
C VAL A 57 5.36 -2.29 -11.31
N ARG A 58 6.18 -1.61 -12.11
CA ARG A 58 6.30 -1.92 -13.53
C ARG A 58 7.34 -3.03 -13.71
N LEU A 59 6.90 -4.15 -14.28
CA LEU A 59 7.77 -5.29 -14.57
C LEU A 59 8.60 -5.03 -15.82
N LYS A 60 9.69 -5.77 -16.01
CA LYS A 60 10.58 -5.67 -17.17
C LYS A 60 9.86 -5.92 -18.51
N GLY A 61 8.77 -6.68 -18.49
CA GLY A 61 7.88 -6.89 -19.65
C GLY A 61 7.05 -5.67 -20.04
N GLY A 62 6.98 -4.63 -19.19
CA GLY A 62 6.22 -3.41 -19.39
C GLY A 62 4.87 -3.39 -18.66
N GLY A 63 4.31 -4.55 -18.34
CA GLY A 63 3.09 -4.70 -17.55
C GLY A 63 3.25 -4.33 -16.09
N LEU A 64 2.11 -4.08 -15.44
CA LEU A 64 2.04 -3.63 -14.05
C LEU A 64 1.62 -4.76 -13.10
N PHE A 65 2.31 -4.81 -11.97
CA PHE A 65 2.02 -5.61 -10.80
C PHE A 65 1.50 -4.71 -9.69
N LEU A 66 0.25 -4.90 -9.30
CA LEU A 66 -0.43 -4.10 -8.29
C LEU A 66 -0.53 -4.90 -6.99
N HIS A 67 0.16 -4.43 -5.97
CA HIS A 67 0.28 -5.05 -4.66
C HIS A 67 -0.59 -4.34 -3.62
N SER A 68 -1.34 -5.12 -2.85
CA SER A 68 -2.18 -4.65 -1.74
C SER A 68 -3.21 -3.59 -2.16
N PRO A 69 -4.18 -3.91 -3.04
CA PRO A 69 -5.16 -2.94 -3.52
C PRO A 69 -5.93 -2.21 -2.40
N GLY A 70 -5.79 -0.89 -2.37
CA GLY A 70 -6.57 0.05 -1.55
C GLY A 70 -7.80 0.60 -2.28
N PRO A 71 -8.52 1.59 -1.73
CA PRO A 71 -9.62 2.25 -2.42
C PRO A 71 -9.26 2.69 -3.85
N LEU A 72 -10.17 2.43 -4.81
CA LEU A 72 -10.01 2.83 -6.21
C LEU A 72 -11.03 3.92 -6.57
N ASP A 73 -10.55 5.01 -7.16
CA ASP A 73 -11.40 5.99 -7.82
C ASP A 73 -11.00 6.16 -9.30
N SER A 74 -11.77 6.97 -10.02
CA SER A 74 -11.53 7.22 -11.44
C SER A 74 -10.21 7.94 -11.71
N GLY A 75 -9.72 8.76 -10.77
CA GLY A 75 -8.44 9.45 -10.92
C GLY A 75 -7.28 8.47 -10.81
N LEU A 76 -7.27 7.65 -9.75
CA LEU A 76 -6.21 6.68 -9.52
C LEU A 76 -6.17 5.62 -10.63
N SER A 77 -7.32 5.09 -11.03
CA SER A 77 -7.36 4.11 -12.13
C SER A 77 -6.84 4.71 -13.44
N HIS A 78 -7.14 5.97 -13.73
CA HIS A 78 -6.61 6.67 -14.90
C HIS A 78 -5.09 6.84 -14.83
N GLU A 79 -4.53 7.28 -13.70
CA GLU A 79 -3.07 7.39 -13.53
C GLU A 79 -2.38 6.02 -13.67
N ILE A 80 -2.99 4.93 -13.18
CA ILE A 80 -2.48 3.56 -13.37
C ILE A 80 -2.49 3.17 -14.86
N ASP A 81 -3.55 3.48 -15.60
CA ASP A 81 -3.64 3.16 -17.03
C ASP A 81 -2.58 3.90 -17.85
N GLU A 82 -2.24 5.13 -17.47
CA GLU A 82 -1.15 5.91 -18.10
C GLU A 82 0.22 5.28 -17.86
N LEU A 83 0.38 4.55 -16.76
CA LEU A 83 1.60 3.78 -16.53
C LEU A 83 1.67 2.59 -17.50
N GLY A 84 0.63 1.78 -17.66
CA GLY A 84 0.68 0.62 -18.56
C GLY A 84 -0.43 -0.41 -18.31
N GLU A 85 -0.34 -1.54 -19.00
CA GLU A 85 -1.30 -2.63 -18.84
C GLU A 85 -1.15 -3.30 -17.47
N VAL A 86 -2.25 -3.38 -16.71
CA VAL A 86 -2.28 -4.14 -15.45
C VAL A 86 -2.32 -5.63 -15.76
N GLU A 87 -1.23 -6.33 -15.49
CA GLU A 87 -1.11 -7.77 -15.72
C GLU A 87 -1.41 -8.58 -14.47
N TYR A 88 -1.11 -8.04 -13.28
CA TYR A 88 -1.22 -8.77 -12.02
C TYR A 88 -1.86 -7.94 -10.92
N LEU A 89 -2.91 -8.49 -10.31
CA LEU A 89 -3.54 -8.00 -9.09
C LEU A 89 -3.20 -8.94 -7.94
N VAL A 90 -2.52 -8.42 -6.91
CA VAL A 90 -1.96 -9.25 -5.84
C VAL A 90 -2.48 -8.83 -4.48
N ALA A 91 -3.22 -9.73 -3.84
CA ALA A 91 -3.61 -9.64 -2.43
C ALA A 91 -2.63 -10.46 -1.57
N PRO A 92 -1.63 -9.81 -0.96
CA PRO A 92 -0.45 -10.49 -0.40
C PRO A 92 -0.72 -11.19 0.94
N ASN A 93 -1.90 -10.98 1.54
CA ASN A 93 -2.32 -11.68 2.75
C ASN A 93 -3.85 -11.82 2.80
N LYS A 94 -4.39 -12.44 3.86
CA LYS A 94 -5.83 -12.65 4.04
C LYS A 94 -6.59 -11.45 4.63
N PHE A 95 -6.01 -10.26 4.69
CA PHE A 95 -6.64 -9.03 5.17
C PHE A 95 -6.62 -7.91 4.12
N HIS A 96 -5.55 -7.78 3.33
CA HIS A 96 -5.35 -6.79 2.25
C HIS A 96 -5.97 -7.24 0.92
N HIS A 97 -7.27 -7.54 0.95
CA HIS A 97 -8.06 -7.95 -0.21
C HIS A 97 -9.39 -7.19 -0.34
N LEU A 98 -9.63 -6.21 0.53
CA LEU A 98 -10.96 -5.59 0.68
C LEU A 98 -11.43 -4.90 -0.60
N TYR A 99 -10.51 -4.25 -1.32
CA TYR A 99 -10.80 -3.52 -2.56
C TYR A 99 -10.46 -4.31 -3.83
N LEU A 100 -10.03 -5.57 -3.69
CA LEU A 100 -9.60 -6.38 -4.84
C LEU A 100 -10.69 -6.54 -5.90
N GLY A 101 -11.96 -6.61 -5.49
CA GLY A 101 -13.09 -6.71 -6.42
C GLY A 101 -13.23 -5.50 -7.35
N ASP A 102 -12.98 -4.29 -6.86
CA ASP A 102 -13.04 -3.06 -7.68
C ASP A 102 -11.93 -3.06 -8.74
N TYR A 103 -10.74 -3.57 -8.38
CA TYR A 103 -9.61 -3.71 -9.29
C TYR A 103 -9.89 -4.77 -10.36
N MET A 104 -10.46 -5.92 -9.99
CA MET A 104 -10.88 -6.95 -10.97
C MET A 104 -11.90 -6.38 -11.97
N ALA A 105 -12.85 -5.58 -11.49
CA ALA A 105 -13.85 -4.95 -12.35
C ALA A 105 -13.22 -3.92 -13.30
N ARG A 106 -12.21 -3.16 -12.85
CA ARG A 106 -11.51 -2.16 -13.68
C ARG A 106 -10.58 -2.78 -14.71
N TRP A 107 -9.86 -3.86 -14.36
CA TRP A 107 -8.89 -4.55 -15.22
C TRP A 107 -9.22 -6.04 -15.31
N PRO A 108 -10.29 -6.44 -16.03
CA PRO A 108 -10.76 -7.83 -16.07
C PRO A 108 -9.82 -8.80 -16.79
N ALA A 109 -8.80 -8.29 -17.50
CA ALA A 109 -7.77 -9.10 -18.15
C ALA A 109 -6.59 -9.44 -17.22
N ALA A 110 -6.46 -8.72 -16.10
CA ALA A 110 -5.37 -8.93 -15.16
C ALA A 110 -5.53 -10.27 -14.43
N LYS A 111 -4.43 -10.99 -14.25
CA LYS A 111 -4.42 -12.20 -13.43
C LYS A 111 -4.46 -11.84 -11.96
N VAL A 112 -5.26 -12.57 -11.19
CA VAL A 112 -5.45 -12.33 -9.77
C VAL A 112 -4.74 -13.41 -8.97
N TYR A 113 -3.82 -12.98 -8.11
CA TYR A 113 -3.14 -13.86 -7.15
C TYR A 113 -3.48 -13.46 -5.71
N GLY A 114 -3.89 -14.47 -4.93
CA GLY A 114 -4.21 -14.31 -3.52
C GLY A 114 -3.21 -15.06 -2.64
N ALA A 115 -3.02 -14.59 -1.41
CA ALA A 115 -2.32 -15.37 -0.41
C ALA A 115 -2.96 -16.76 -0.19
N PRO A 116 -2.18 -17.78 0.21
CA PRO A 116 -2.69 -19.10 0.50
C PRO A 116 -3.91 -19.06 1.43
N GLY A 117 -5.02 -19.69 1.02
CA GLY A 117 -6.25 -19.71 1.82
C GLY A 117 -7.21 -18.53 1.57
N LEU A 118 -6.84 -17.56 0.72
CA LEU A 118 -7.68 -16.38 0.44
C LEU A 118 -8.88 -16.72 -0.45
N ALA A 119 -8.70 -17.56 -1.47
CA ALA A 119 -9.79 -17.97 -2.36
C ALA A 119 -10.96 -18.65 -1.59
N GLN A 120 -10.64 -19.42 -0.55
CA GLN A 120 -11.62 -20.06 0.32
C GLN A 120 -12.34 -19.05 1.24
N LYS A 121 -11.67 -17.93 1.58
CA LYS A 121 -12.26 -16.84 2.36
C LYS A 121 -13.16 -15.94 1.49
N ARG A 122 -12.78 -15.72 0.22
CA ARG A 122 -13.46 -14.84 -0.73
C ARG A 122 -14.00 -15.64 -1.92
N MET A 123 -14.92 -16.54 -1.63
CA MET A 123 -15.61 -17.35 -2.64
C MET A 123 -16.45 -16.52 -3.63
N ASP A 124 -16.67 -15.24 -3.31
CA ASP A 124 -17.30 -14.24 -4.17
C ASP A 124 -16.35 -13.66 -5.24
N LEU A 125 -15.05 -13.92 -5.16
CA LEU A 125 -14.04 -13.44 -6.11
C LEU A 125 -13.37 -14.60 -6.86
N HIS A 126 -12.89 -14.31 -8.07
CA HIS A 126 -12.12 -15.25 -8.88
C HIS A 126 -10.61 -15.04 -8.67
N PHE A 127 -9.87 -16.14 -8.51
CA PHE A 127 -8.41 -16.13 -8.40
C PHE A 127 -7.82 -17.07 -9.46
N ASP A 128 -6.82 -16.58 -10.19
CA ASP A 128 -6.07 -17.38 -11.16
C ASP A 128 -5.06 -18.30 -10.47
N GLY A 129 -4.61 -17.93 -9.27
CA GLY A 129 -3.71 -18.76 -8.47
C GLY A 129 -3.52 -18.28 -7.04
N ASP A 130 -3.03 -19.20 -6.20
CA ASP A 130 -2.49 -18.86 -4.89
C ASP A 130 -1.01 -18.48 -5.04
N LEU A 131 -0.58 -17.42 -4.34
CA LEU A 131 0.83 -17.10 -4.16
C LEU A 131 1.56 -18.25 -3.44
N GLN A 132 2.81 -18.50 -3.81
CA GLN A 132 3.63 -19.60 -3.27
C GLN A 132 4.87 -19.09 -2.52
N ASP A 133 5.70 -19.97 -1.94
CA ASP A 133 7.03 -19.63 -1.39
C ASP A 133 8.12 -19.51 -2.48
N HIS A 134 7.71 -19.15 -3.71
CA HIS A 134 8.60 -18.88 -4.84
C HIS A 134 7.88 -17.95 -5.84
N PRO A 135 8.61 -17.14 -6.62
CA PRO A 135 7.98 -16.23 -7.56
C PRO A 135 7.31 -16.95 -8.73
N ASP A 136 6.22 -16.38 -9.24
CA ASP A 136 5.60 -16.83 -10.48
C ASP A 136 6.46 -16.43 -11.68
N SER A 137 6.40 -17.23 -12.74
CA SER A 137 7.02 -16.92 -14.04
C SER A 137 6.75 -15.51 -14.57
N GLY A 138 5.61 -14.92 -14.22
CA GLY A 138 5.18 -13.59 -14.65
C GLY A 138 6.02 -12.43 -14.10
N TRP A 139 6.52 -12.55 -12.88
CA TRP A 139 7.27 -11.48 -12.21
C TRP A 139 8.61 -11.93 -11.65
N LYS A 140 8.98 -13.21 -11.77
CA LYS A 140 10.24 -13.77 -11.21
C LYS A 140 11.51 -13.08 -11.68
N ASP A 141 11.48 -12.28 -12.74
CA ASP A 141 12.64 -11.55 -13.26
C ASP A 141 12.82 -10.17 -12.60
N ASP A 142 11.79 -9.65 -11.91
CA ASP A 142 11.83 -8.40 -11.15
C ASP A 142 11.63 -8.59 -9.63
N LEU A 143 10.75 -9.51 -9.23
CA LEU A 143 10.33 -9.73 -7.86
C LEU A 143 10.72 -11.12 -7.36
N ASP A 144 11.33 -11.18 -6.17
CA ASP A 144 11.36 -12.39 -5.32
C ASP A 144 10.21 -12.38 -4.33
N GLN A 145 9.89 -13.53 -3.76
CA GLN A 145 8.90 -13.63 -2.69
C GLN A 145 9.23 -14.71 -1.67
N ILE A 146 8.78 -14.50 -0.43
CA ILE A 146 8.84 -15.44 0.69
C ILE A 146 7.46 -15.52 1.32
N TRP A 147 7.00 -16.72 1.63
CA TRP A 147 5.85 -16.93 2.50
C TRP A 147 6.28 -16.83 3.96
N ILE A 148 5.63 -15.94 4.71
CA ILE A 148 5.73 -15.90 6.16
C ILE A 148 4.89 -17.02 6.78
N GLU A 149 5.56 -18.11 7.11
CA GLU A 149 4.95 -19.26 7.78
C GLU A 149 4.61 -18.97 9.24
N GLY A 150 3.83 -19.86 9.85
CA GLY A 150 3.48 -19.79 11.27
C GLY A 150 2.40 -18.78 11.64
N ALA A 151 1.85 -18.03 10.67
CA ALA A 151 0.75 -17.09 10.85
C ALA A 151 -0.52 -17.49 10.04
N PRO A 152 -1.13 -18.67 10.27
CA PRO A 152 -2.14 -19.25 9.37
C PRO A 152 -3.41 -18.42 9.21
N LYS A 153 -3.68 -17.43 10.07
CA LYS A 153 -4.81 -16.49 9.91
C LYS A 153 -4.49 -15.33 8.96
N VAL A 154 -3.21 -15.03 8.76
CA VAL A 154 -2.71 -13.91 7.97
C VAL A 154 -2.21 -14.41 6.62
N ASN A 155 -1.32 -15.41 6.62
CA ASN A 155 -0.63 -15.94 5.43
C ASN A 155 -0.05 -14.82 4.55
N GLU A 156 0.88 -14.05 5.11
CA GLU A 156 1.51 -12.97 4.35
C GLU A 156 2.60 -13.51 3.43
N ILE A 157 2.61 -13.04 2.19
CA ILE A 157 3.70 -13.19 1.23
C ILE A 157 4.39 -11.84 1.12
N VAL A 158 5.68 -11.83 1.37
CA VAL A 158 6.53 -10.63 1.25
C VAL A 158 7.26 -10.67 -0.06
N PHE A 159 7.49 -9.51 -0.67
CA PHE A 159 8.15 -9.41 -1.97
C PHE A 159 9.42 -8.56 -1.88
N LEU A 160 10.42 -8.89 -2.69
CA LEU A 160 11.58 -8.03 -2.90
C LEU A 160 11.62 -7.61 -4.37
N HIS A 161 11.48 -6.31 -4.62
CA HIS A 161 11.82 -5.75 -5.92
C HIS A 161 13.34 -5.63 -6.02
N ARG A 162 13.95 -6.60 -6.71
CA ARG A 162 15.41 -6.70 -6.82
C ARG A 162 16.06 -5.47 -7.45
N PRO A 163 15.54 -4.88 -8.54
CA PRO A 163 16.20 -3.75 -9.20
C PRO A 163 16.43 -2.53 -8.30
N THR A 164 15.53 -2.29 -7.34
CA THR A 164 15.60 -1.14 -6.43
C THR A 164 15.81 -1.53 -4.98
N GLN A 165 16.14 -2.80 -4.71
CA GLN A 165 16.40 -3.32 -3.37
C GLN A 165 15.29 -2.92 -2.36
N THR A 166 14.03 -3.04 -2.81
CA THR A 166 12.86 -2.57 -2.07
C THR A 166 12.03 -3.74 -1.59
N LEU A 167 11.90 -3.88 -0.27
CA LEU A 167 11.08 -4.88 0.39
C LEU A 167 9.63 -4.39 0.50
N LEU A 168 8.69 -5.20 0.04
CA LEU A 168 7.25 -4.96 0.13
C LEU A 168 6.65 -5.89 1.18
N LEU A 169 6.03 -5.28 2.18
CA LEU A 169 5.34 -5.91 3.31
C LEU A 169 3.91 -5.36 3.40
N VAL A 170 3.06 -6.00 4.19
CA VAL A 170 1.75 -5.46 4.57
C VAL A 170 1.55 -5.39 6.09
N ASP A 171 1.05 -6.44 6.73
CA ASP A 171 0.67 -6.45 8.15
C ASP A 171 1.76 -7.08 9.04
N LEU A 172 2.83 -7.62 8.45
CA LEU A 172 3.94 -8.18 9.22
C LEU A 172 4.61 -7.09 10.08
N VAL A 173 4.67 -5.86 9.57
CA VAL A 173 5.20 -4.69 10.27
C VAL A 173 4.36 -3.45 9.97
N PHE A 174 4.29 -2.56 10.94
CA PHE A 174 3.59 -1.29 10.88
C PHE A 174 4.59 -0.17 11.24
N SER A 175 4.39 1.03 10.70
CA SER A 175 5.18 2.22 11.05
C SER A 175 4.27 3.43 11.30
N LEU A 176 3.39 3.32 12.31
CA LEU A 176 2.35 4.33 12.55
C LEU A 176 2.90 5.52 13.33
N LYS A 177 2.81 6.72 12.73
CA LYS A 177 3.09 7.96 13.44
C LYS A 177 1.92 8.38 14.33
N PRO A 178 2.14 8.66 15.63
CA PRO A 178 1.08 9.11 16.53
C PRO A 178 0.61 10.56 16.28
N SER A 179 -0.18 10.79 15.22
CA SER A 179 -0.66 12.11 14.83
C SER A 179 -1.86 12.61 15.66
N THR A 180 -2.81 11.72 15.95
CA THR A 180 -4.04 12.03 16.73
C THR A 180 -4.01 11.40 18.12
N PHE A 181 -4.91 11.80 19.02
CA PHE A 181 -5.05 11.16 20.34
C PHE A 181 -5.46 9.68 20.23
N GLY A 182 -6.44 9.39 19.36
CA GLY A 182 -6.85 8.01 19.06
C GLY A 182 -5.70 7.18 18.49
N MET A 183 -4.94 7.73 17.54
CA MET A 183 -3.74 7.06 16.99
C MET A 183 -2.67 6.81 18.05
N ARG A 184 -2.44 7.75 18.98
CA ARG A 184 -1.50 7.56 20.10
C ARG A 184 -1.86 6.36 20.96
N ILE A 185 -3.14 6.26 21.36
CA ILE A 185 -3.63 5.11 22.16
C ILE A 185 -3.52 3.83 21.34
N PHE A 186 -3.99 3.84 20.09
CA PHE A 186 -3.98 2.67 19.21
C PHE A 186 -2.56 2.15 18.96
N SER A 187 -1.64 3.01 18.55
CA SER A 187 -0.24 2.64 18.28
C SER A 187 0.49 2.18 19.54
N TRP A 188 0.19 2.75 20.72
CA TRP A 188 0.73 2.27 21.99
C TRP A 188 0.20 0.87 22.36
N LEU A 189 -1.11 0.64 22.23
CA LEU A 189 -1.72 -0.67 22.47
C LEU A 189 -1.22 -1.72 21.48
N ASN A 190 -0.98 -1.33 20.22
CA ASN A 190 -0.45 -2.21 19.19
C ASN A 190 1.07 -2.33 19.19
N GLY A 191 1.81 -1.48 19.92
CA GLY A 191 3.28 -1.48 19.89
C GLY A 191 3.86 -1.12 18.52
N SER A 192 3.19 -0.22 17.79
CA SER A 192 3.48 0.13 16.39
C SER A 192 3.76 1.62 16.19
N GLN A 193 4.25 2.31 17.23
CA GLN A 193 4.60 3.74 17.24
C GLN A 193 5.80 4.08 16.34
N SER A 194 6.54 3.05 15.96
CA SER A 194 7.67 3.02 15.03
C SER A 194 7.58 1.71 14.26
N LEU A 195 8.48 1.49 13.30
CA LEU A 195 8.60 0.22 12.58
C LEU A 195 8.61 -0.96 13.57
N GLY A 196 7.60 -1.83 13.47
CA GLY A 196 7.33 -2.85 14.48
C GLY A 196 6.26 -3.84 14.05
N THR A 197 6.45 -5.13 14.40
CA THR A 197 5.36 -6.11 14.37
C THR A 197 4.36 -5.78 15.48
N SER A 198 3.10 -5.54 15.10
CA SER A 198 2.04 -5.18 16.04
C SER A 198 1.76 -6.29 17.04
N ARG A 199 1.28 -5.96 18.24
CA ARG A 199 0.90 -6.94 19.27
C ARG A 199 -0.20 -7.87 18.78
N LEU A 200 -1.14 -7.36 17.97
CA LEU A 200 -2.16 -8.18 17.32
C LEU A 200 -1.53 -9.21 16.38
N MET A 201 -0.59 -8.78 15.52
CA MET A 201 0.14 -9.68 14.64
C MET A 201 0.89 -10.76 15.43
N ARG A 202 1.59 -10.39 16.50
CA ARG A 202 2.27 -11.35 17.39
C ARG A 202 1.33 -12.37 18.02
N LEU A 203 0.10 -11.97 18.37
CA LEU A 203 -0.93 -12.88 18.91
C LEU A 203 -1.47 -13.87 17.85
N LEU A 204 -1.44 -13.47 16.57
CA LEU A 204 -1.88 -14.30 15.44
C LEU A 204 -0.82 -15.34 15.02
N LEU A 205 0.43 -15.18 15.44
CA LEU A 205 1.48 -16.17 15.26
C LEU A 205 1.19 -17.42 16.11
N LYS A 206 1.15 -18.57 15.44
CA LYS A 206 0.93 -19.89 16.04
C LYS A 206 2.21 -20.72 16.08
N ASP A 207 3.05 -20.57 15.08
CA ASP A 207 4.37 -21.21 15.03
C ASP A 207 5.45 -20.13 14.95
N ARG A 208 6.06 -19.87 16.09
CA ARG A 208 7.09 -18.85 16.23
C ARG A 208 8.37 -19.25 15.49
N GLU A 209 8.74 -20.52 15.49
CA GLU A 209 9.98 -20.99 14.85
C GLU A 209 9.85 -20.95 13.32
N ALA A 210 8.70 -21.35 12.77
CA ALA A 210 8.44 -21.21 11.33
C ALA A 210 8.43 -19.74 10.89
N THR A 211 7.83 -18.86 11.71
CA THR A 211 7.87 -17.41 11.45
C THR A 211 9.30 -16.89 11.49
N LYS A 212 10.09 -17.30 12.49
CA LYS A 212 11.50 -16.92 12.67
C LYS A 212 12.34 -17.35 11.47
N ALA A 213 12.19 -18.60 11.02
CA ALA A 213 12.89 -19.11 9.83
C ALA A 213 12.54 -18.29 8.58
N SER A 214 11.25 -17.97 8.38
CA SER A 214 10.81 -17.13 7.26
C SER A 214 11.42 -15.73 7.31
N VAL A 215 11.42 -15.10 8.49
CA VAL A 215 12.03 -13.78 8.71
C VAL A 215 13.54 -13.81 8.50
N GLN A 216 14.23 -14.89 8.90
CA GLN A 216 15.67 -15.06 8.64
C GLN A 216 15.97 -15.09 7.14
N LYS A 217 15.16 -15.79 6.33
CA LYS A 217 15.29 -15.78 4.86
C LYS A 217 15.19 -14.36 4.27
N ILE A 218 14.30 -13.50 4.80
CA ILE A 218 14.21 -12.09 4.35
C ILE A 218 15.54 -11.36 4.57
N PHE A 219 16.22 -11.60 5.70
CA PHE A 219 17.50 -10.97 6.00
C PHE A 219 18.67 -11.50 5.16
N GLU A 220 18.49 -12.57 4.39
CA GLU A 220 19.45 -13.02 3.39
C GLU A 220 19.41 -12.14 2.13
N TRP A 221 18.28 -11.49 1.85
CA TRP A 221 18.15 -10.55 0.74
C TRP A 221 18.88 -9.23 0.98
N ASP A 222 19.30 -8.59 -0.11
CA ASP A 222 19.84 -7.24 -0.09
C ASP A 222 18.73 -6.22 -0.35
N PHE A 223 18.33 -5.50 0.70
CA PHE A 223 17.29 -4.48 0.65
C PHE A 223 17.65 -3.30 1.54
N ASP A 224 17.26 -2.10 1.12
CA ASP A 224 17.46 -0.86 1.89
C ASP A 224 16.15 -0.10 2.12
N ARG A 225 15.20 -0.17 1.18
CA ARG A 225 13.88 0.41 1.34
C ARG A 225 12.88 -0.64 1.84
N VAL A 226 11.98 -0.22 2.74
CA VAL A 226 10.85 -1.04 3.19
C VAL A 226 9.55 -0.28 2.98
N ILE A 227 8.64 -0.87 2.22
CA ILE A 227 7.26 -0.42 2.05
C ILE A 227 6.34 -1.35 2.83
N MET A 228 5.41 -0.78 3.57
CA MET A 228 4.35 -1.47 4.30
C MET A 228 3.02 -0.78 4.02
N SER A 229 1.90 -1.46 4.24
CA SER A 229 0.58 -0.85 3.98
C SER A 229 0.24 0.27 4.94
N HIS A 230 0.74 0.21 6.18
CA HIS A 230 0.30 1.08 7.25
C HIS A 230 1.42 1.97 7.80
N GLY A 231 1.26 3.28 7.60
CA GLY A 231 2.17 4.29 8.10
C GLY A 231 3.32 4.61 7.14
N GLU A 232 4.46 5.00 7.69
CA GLU A 232 5.56 5.58 6.91
C GLU A 232 6.44 4.54 6.22
N ILE A 233 6.83 4.86 4.98
CA ILE A 233 7.85 4.14 4.23
C ILE A 233 9.21 4.37 4.88
N ILE A 234 10.01 3.32 4.96
CA ILE A 234 11.40 3.41 5.39
C ILE A 234 12.26 3.53 4.14
N GLU A 235 12.72 4.76 3.85
CA GLU A 235 13.44 5.03 2.59
C GLU A 235 14.88 4.51 2.57
N ALA A 236 15.53 4.40 3.73
CA ALA A 236 16.92 3.96 3.85
C ALA A 236 17.18 3.33 5.23
N ASP A 237 18.27 2.57 5.32
CA ASP A 237 18.67 1.76 6.48
C ASP A 237 17.60 0.73 6.86
N GLY A 238 16.88 0.22 5.86
CA GLY A 238 15.72 -0.64 6.04
C GLY A 238 16.07 -1.95 6.73
N LYS A 239 17.18 -2.58 6.36
CA LYS A 239 17.62 -3.85 6.94
C LYS A 239 17.91 -3.72 8.45
N SER A 240 18.60 -2.66 8.86
CA SER A 240 18.91 -2.39 10.27
C SER A 240 17.65 -2.07 11.09
N LYS A 241 16.80 -1.17 10.57
CA LYS A 241 15.54 -0.78 11.23
C LYS A 241 14.58 -1.97 11.34
N LEU A 242 14.45 -2.76 10.28
CA LEU A 242 13.60 -3.96 10.27
C LEU A 242 14.15 -5.03 11.23
N SER A 243 15.46 -5.25 11.27
CA SER A 243 16.10 -6.16 12.24
C SER A 243 15.78 -5.77 13.68
N SER A 244 15.90 -4.47 14.00
CA SER A 244 15.52 -3.94 15.31
C SER A 244 14.06 -4.25 15.68
N SER A 245 13.16 -4.21 14.69
CA SER A 245 11.74 -4.49 14.85
C SER A 245 11.43 -5.98 15.13
N PHE A 246 12.32 -6.89 14.71
CA PHE A 246 12.19 -8.34 14.87
C PHE A 246 13.03 -8.94 16.00
N ARG A 247 13.77 -8.15 16.79
CA ARG A 247 14.58 -8.67 17.92
C ARG A 247 13.80 -9.56 18.88
N TRP A 248 12.54 -9.22 19.14
CA TRP A 248 11.66 -10.02 19.99
C TRP A 248 11.41 -11.44 19.46
N LEU A 249 11.62 -11.69 18.16
CA LEU A 249 11.48 -12.97 17.45
C LEU A 249 12.84 -13.63 17.17
N LEU A 250 13.85 -12.84 16.79
CA LEU A 250 15.17 -13.34 16.41
C LEU A 250 16.06 -13.68 17.62
N ASP A 251 16.05 -12.83 18.66
CA ASP A 251 16.92 -12.95 19.84
C ASP A 251 16.33 -13.87 20.93
N GLY A 252 15.04 -14.20 20.83
CA GLY A 252 14.32 -15.09 21.76
C GLY A 252 13.99 -16.41 21.13
#